data_AF-A0A1F9ZGM9-F1
#
_entry.id   AF-A0A1F9ZGM9-F1
#
_cell.length_a   1.000
_cell.length_b   1.000
_cell.length_c   1.000
_cell.angle_alpha   90.00
_cell.angle_beta   90.00
_cell.angle_gamma   90.00
#
_symmetry.space_group_name_H-M   'P 1'
#
loop_
_entity.id
_entity.type
_entity.pdbx_description
1 polymer ?
#
loop_
_entity_poly.entity_id
_entity_poly.type
_entity_poly.pdbx_seq_one_letter_code
_entity_poly.pdbx_strand_id
1 'polypeptide(L)'
;MDARLGIARGYRILLAKEFVDLKRSGTVAKMFFSFVTPLIFLSFTAWFVRNGLRAPVGFNSVFYGGMVGFFGVLLYNWLNNVDAMDYYATLPVNVPTVIRTKLLAFLVLTTGISTAFVVGVSALNNDLRLLWLALPVMFVTSVYMVVMTAYLTGLRTNSFLFDPAVLAQFSVLAMLPDLGLTILSFTVDREPVYTVAGIALVLAVLAAATLVLYRGIEGKWGPHAFTE
;
A
#
# COMPACT_ATOMS: atom_id res chain seq x y z
N MET A 1 34.44 4.20 1.37
CA MET A 1 33.11 4.84 1.17
C MET A 1 32.46 4.42 -0.15
N ASP A 2 33.11 3.59 -0.97
CA ASP A 2 32.65 3.21 -2.32
C ASP A 2 31.59 2.10 -2.37
N ALA A 3 31.58 1.17 -1.41
CA ALA A 3 30.60 0.08 -1.38
C ALA A 3 29.15 0.58 -1.17
N ARG A 4 28.96 1.64 -0.37
CA ARG A 4 27.63 2.26 -0.14
C ARG A 4 27.12 2.99 -1.37
N LEU A 5 28.03 3.57 -2.17
CA LEU A 5 27.70 4.24 -3.43
C LEU A 5 27.33 3.21 -4.52
N GLY A 6 27.97 2.04 -4.54
CA GLY A 6 27.63 0.94 -5.45
C GLY A 6 26.22 0.38 -5.22
N ILE A 7 25.84 0.19 -3.95
CA ILE A 7 24.49 -0.30 -3.58
C ILE A 7 23.41 0.71 -3.97
N ALA A 8 23.61 2.00 -3.66
CA ALA A 8 22.68 3.06 -4.05
C ALA A 8 22.56 3.21 -5.59
N ARG A 9 23.68 3.04 -6.31
CA ARG A 9 23.70 3.04 -7.78
C ARG A 9 23.00 1.79 -8.34
N GLY A 10 23.13 0.64 -7.69
CA GLY A 10 22.43 -0.60 -8.01
C GLY A 10 20.91 -0.48 -7.88
N TYR A 11 20.43 0.08 -6.77
CA TYR A 11 19.00 0.39 -6.61
C TYR A 11 18.50 1.34 -7.69
N ARG A 12 19.27 2.37 -8.04
CA ARG A 12 18.89 3.35 -9.07
C ARG A 12 18.80 2.73 -10.46
N ILE A 13 19.70 1.79 -10.80
CA ILE A 13 19.67 1.08 -12.09
C ILE A 13 18.48 0.13 -12.15
N LEU A 14 18.23 -0.66 -11.10
CA LEU A 14 17.09 -1.57 -11.04
C LEU A 14 15.76 -0.82 -11.06
N LEU A 15 15.68 0.31 -10.35
CA LEU A 15 14.51 1.17 -10.35
C LEU A 15 14.29 1.79 -11.74
N ALA A 16 15.33 2.28 -12.40
CA ALA A 16 15.22 2.77 -13.77
C ALA A 16 14.74 1.68 -14.75
N LYS A 17 15.23 0.44 -14.61
CA LYS A 17 14.72 -0.72 -15.36
C LYS A 17 13.23 -0.90 -15.14
N GLU A 18 12.77 -0.98 -13.88
CA GLU A 18 11.35 -1.15 -13.53
C GLU A 18 10.47 -0.06 -14.18
N PHE A 19 10.88 1.21 -14.13
CA PHE A 19 10.12 2.29 -14.78
C PHE A 19 10.06 2.17 -16.31
N VAL A 20 11.15 1.73 -16.95
CA VAL A 20 11.18 1.49 -18.40
C VAL A 20 10.28 0.32 -18.76
N ASP A 21 10.32 -0.77 -18.00
CA ASP A 21 9.51 -1.96 -18.24
C ASP A 21 8.02 -1.67 -18.03
N LEU A 22 7.67 -0.94 -16.98
CA LEU A 22 6.30 -0.45 -16.73
C LEU A 22 5.77 0.42 -17.86
N LYS A 23 6.63 1.30 -18.42
CA LYS A 23 6.26 2.17 -19.54
C LYS A 23 6.08 1.34 -20.81
N ARG A 24 6.95 0.37 -21.06
CA ARG A 24 6.91 -0.50 -22.24
C ARG A 24 5.72 -1.46 -22.22
N SER A 25 5.38 -2.00 -21.06
CA SER A 25 4.26 -2.95 -20.90
C SER A 25 2.88 -2.26 -20.89
N GLY A 26 2.84 -0.93 -20.78
CA GLY A 26 1.60 -0.17 -20.59
C GLY A 26 0.90 -0.46 -19.26
N THR A 27 1.59 -1.10 -18.31
CA THR A 27 0.99 -1.51 -17.02
C THR A 27 0.65 -0.31 -16.15
N VAL A 28 1.31 0.85 -16.32
CA VAL A 28 0.99 2.08 -15.57
C VAL A 28 -0.47 2.48 -15.71
N ALA A 29 -1.03 2.44 -16.92
CA ALA A 29 -2.44 2.77 -17.14
C ALA A 29 -3.36 1.73 -16.46
N LYS A 30 -3.04 0.43 -16.59
CA LYS A 30 -3.80 -0.65 -15.95
C LYS A 30 -3.80 -0.50 -14.43
N MET A 31 -2.62 -0.23 -13.86
CA MET A 31 -2.42 0.06 -12.44
C MET A 31 -3.31 1.22 -11.98
N PHE A 32 -3.26 2.35 -12.69
CA PHE A 32 -4.07 3.52 -12.38
C PHE A 32 -5.57 3.18 -12.38
N PHE A 33 -6.07 2.58 -13.46
CA PHE A 33 -7.50 2.24 -13.56
C PHE A 33 -7.92 1.20 -12.53
N SER A 34 -7.14 0.13 -12.32
CA SER A 34 -7.43 -0.89 -11.31
C SER A 34 -7.42 -0.35 -9.88
N PHE A 35 -6.64 0.68 -9.59
CA PHE A 35 -6.60 1.31 -8.27
C PHE A 35 -7.72 2.33 -8.07
N VAL A 36 -7.96 3.17 -9.07
CA VAL A 36 -8.94 4.25 -8.97
C VAL A 36 -10.38 3.72 -9.07
N THR A 37 -10.63 2.67 -9.86
CA THR A 37 -11.98 2.14 -10.09
C THR A 37 -12.68 1.67 -8.80
N PRO A 38 -12.07 0.83 -7.95
CA PRO A 38 -12.67 0.43 -6.67
C PRO A 38 -12.92 1.62 -5.75
N LEU A 39 -12.03 2.62 -5.76
CA LEU A 39 -12.14 3.80 -4.93
C LEU A 39 -13.24 4.76 -5.39
N ILE A 40 -13.44 4.91 -6.70
CA ILE A 40 -14.59 5.62 -7.27
C ILE A 40 -15.87 4.90 -6.89
N PHE A 41 -15.90 3.57 -7.02
CA PHE A 41 -17.06 2.77 -6.64
C PHE A 41 -17.40 2.93 -5.15
N LEU A 42 -16.39 2.83 -4.27
CA LEU A 42 -16.51 3.11 -2.84
C LEU A 42 -17.07 4.50 -2.57
N SER A 43 -16.56 5.53 -3.27
CA SER A 43 -17.01 6.92 -3.14
C SER A 43 -18.47 7.09 -3.59
N PHE A 44 -18.84 6.44 -4.70
CA PHE A 44 -20.21 6.41 -5.20
C PHE A 44 -21.16 5.72 -4.22
N THR A 45 -20.78 4.56 -3.68
CA THR A 45 -21.58 3.85 -2.67
C THR A 45 -21.76 4.68 -1.41
N ALA A 46 -20.69 5.31 -0.91
CA ALA A 46 -20.78 6.21 0.24
C ALA A 46 -21.73 7.39 -0.02
N TRP A 47 -21.63 8.00 -1.21
CA TRP A 47 -22.55 9.07 -1.62
C TRP A 47 -23.99 8.58 -1.72
N PHE A 48 -24.24 7.39 -2.28
CA PHE A 48 -25.57 6.80 -2.41
C PHE A 48 -26.19 6.46 -1.05
N VAL A 49 -25.41 5.92 -0.12
CA VAL A 49 -25.88 5.62 1.25
C VAL A 49 -26.26 6.92 1.97
N ARG A 50 -25.44 7.96 1.85
CA ARG A 50 -25.67 9.26 2.50
C ARG A 50 -26.87 10.00 1.90
N ASN A 51 -26.95 10.11 0.58
CA ASN A 51 -27.94 10.95 -0.11
C ASN A 51 -29.20 10.18 -0.52
N GLY A 52 -29.05 8.94 -0.97
CA GLY A 52 -30.15 8.09 -1.44
C GLY A 52 -30.88 7.41 -0.28
N LEU A 53 -30.15 6.73 0.60
CA LEU A 53 -30.74 5.99 1.74
C LEU A 53 -30.94 6.86 2.99
N ARG A 54 -30.42 8.10 3.00
CA ARG A 54 -30.43 9.03 4.15
C ARG A 54 -29.93 8.40 5.45
N ALA A 55 -29.07 7.39 5.34
CA ALA A 55 -28.44 6.77 6.50
C ALA A 55 -27.29 7.67 6.97
N PRO A 56 -27.22 8.02 8.28
CA PRO A 56 -26.17 8.87 8.82
C PRO A 56 -24.86 8.09 8.97
N VAL A 57 -24.26 7.65 7.86
CA VAL A 57 -22.93 7.01 7.86
C VAL A 57 -21.88 8.08 7.55
N GLY A 58 -21.08 8.42 8.55
CA GLY A 58 -20.05 9.46 8.48
C GLY A 58 -18.77 8.97 7.80
N PHE A 59 -18.82 8.69 6.49
CA PHE A 59 -17.62 8.37 5.71
C PHE A 59 -16.72 9.61 5.58
N ASN A 60 -15.74 9.72 6.46
CA ASN A 60 -14.84 10.87 6.52
C ASN A 60 -13.55 10.66 5.71
N SER A 61 -12.74 11.71 5.58
CA SER A 61 -11.44 11.65 4.87
C SER A 61 -10.46 10.61 5.43
N VAL A 62 -10.51 10.32 6.74
CA VAL A 62 -9.64 9.33 7.39
C VAL A 62 -9.95 7.91 6.91
N PHE A 63 -11.23 7.58 6.79
CA PHE A 63 -11.70 6.31 6.22
C PHE A 63 -11.16 6.12 4.80
N TYR A 64 -11.28 7.13 3.94
CA TYR A 64 -10.72 7.08 2.58
C TYR A 64 -9.20 6.92 2.59
N GLY A 65 -8.49 7.58 3.52
CA GLY A 65 -7.05 7.39 3.70
C GLY A 65 -6.68 5.93 4.00
N GLY A 66 -7.42 5.28 4.92
CA GLY A 66 -7.25 3.85 5.23
C GLY A 66 -7.48 2.97 4.00
N MET A 67 -8.62 3.14 3.31
CA MET A 67 -8.97 2.35 2.13
C MET A 67 -7.97 2.51 0.97
N VAL A 68 -7.47 3.72 0.75
CA VAL A 68 -6.40 3.99 -0.25
C VAL A 68 -5.12 3.22 0.10
N GLY A 69 -4.81 3.09 1.40
CA GLY A 69 -3.76 2.22 1.90
C GLY A 69 -3.97 0.75 1.55
N PHE A 70 -5.15 0.22 1.88
CA PHE A 70 -5.56 -1.15 1.60
C PHE A 70 -5.48 -1.51 0.12
N PHE A 71 -6.08 -0.69 -0.74
CA PHE A 71 -6.07 -0.94 -2.19
C PHE A 71 -4.67 -0.83 -2.81
N GLY A 72 -3.68 -0.31 -2.07
CA GLY A 72 -2.27 -0.32 -2.47
C GLY A 72 -1.75 -1.73 -2.77
N VAL A 73 -2.30 -2.77 -2.16
CA VAL A 73 -1.91 -4.17 -2.45
C VAL A 73 -2.15 -4.53 -3.93
N LEU A 74 -3.21 -4.01 -4.56
CA LEU A 74 -3.49 -4.26 -5.97
C LEU A 74 -2.37 -3.72 -6.88
N LEU A 75 -1.88 -2.53 -6.57
CA LEU A 75 -0.78 -1.90 -7.31
C LEU A 75 0.53 -2.67 -7.15
N TYR A 76 0.81 -3.17 -5.94
CA TYR A 76 1.97 -4.05 -5.72
C TYR A 76 1.85 -5.36 -6.50
N ASN A 77 0.66 -5.95 -6.56
CA ASN A 77 0.45 -7.16 -7.35
C ASN A 77 0.72 -6.92 -8.84
N TRP A 78 0.20 -5.83 -9.42
CA TRP A 78 0.50 -5.45 -10.81
C TRP A 78 2.00 -5.24 -11.05
N LEU A 79 2.71 -4.60 -10.11
CA LEU A 79 4.15 -4.34 -10.22
C LEU A 79 4.99 -5.63 -10.23
N ASN A 80 4.56 -6.67 -9.53
CA ASN A 80 5.24 -7.97 -9.55
C ASN A 80 4.93 -8.78 -10.82
N ASN A 81 3.80 -8.53 -11.49
CA ASN A 81 3.40 -9.26 -12.70
C ASN A 81 3.97 -8.70 -14.01
N VAL A 82 4.74 -7.60 -13.98
CA VAL A 82 5.29 -6.99 -15.21
C VAL A 82 6.43 -7.82 -15.79
N ASP A 83 7.26 -8.42 -14.93
CA ASP A 83 8.43 -9.19 -15.31
C ASP A 83 8.28 -10.65 -14.90
N ALA A 84 8.75 -11.57 -15.75
CA ALA A 84 8.93 -12.96 -15.32
C ALA A 84 10.13 -13.07 -14.38
N MET A 85 9.96 -13.81 -13.28
CA MET A 85 10.97 -13.97 -12.24
C MET A 85 12.26 -14.62 -12.75
N ASP A 86 12.16 -15.47 -13.76
CA ASP A 86 13.28 -16.22 -14.34
C ASP A 86 14.36 -15.29 -14.94
N TYR A 87 13.98 -14.11 -15.43
CA TYR A 87 14.94 -13.14 -15.94
C TYR A 87 15.86 -12.60 -14.85
N TYR A 88 15.37 -12.47 -13.61
CA TYR A 88 16.18 -12.01 -12.48
C TYR A 88 17.22 -13.04 -12.04
N ALA A 89 17.04 -14.33 -12.35
CA ALA A 89 18.02 -15.38 -12.08
C ALA A 89 19.33 -15.18 -12.87
N THR A 90 19.27 -14.48 -14.01
CA THR A 90 20.45 -14.20 -14.85
C THR A 90 21.26 -12.98 -14.40
N LEU A 91 20.72 -12.19 -13.47
CA LEU A 91 21.33 -10.97 -12.97
C LEU A 91 22.04 -11.26 -11.64
N PRO A 92 23.21 -10.65 -11.37
CA PRO A 92 23.92 -10.81 -10.10
C PRO A 92 23.25 -9.96 -8.98
N VAL A 93 21.99 -10.24 -8.70
CA VAL A 93 21.16 -9.53 -7.72
C VAL A 93 20.47 -10.51 -6.78
N ASN A 94 20.18 -10.09 -5.54
CA ASN A 94 19.50 -10.93 -4.56
C ASN A 94 17.99 -10.65 -4.51
N VAL A 95 17.19 -11.64 -4.14
CA VAL A 95 15.72 -11.53 -3.98
C VAL A 95 15.31 -10.34 -3.09
N PRO A 96 15.88 -10.12 -1.88
CA PRO A 96 15.54 -8.96 -1.05
C PRO A 96 15.83 -7.60 -1.71
N THR A 97 16.86 -7.52 -2.56
CA THR A 97 17.21 -6.29 -3.27
C THR A 97 16.17 -5.93 -4.32
N VAL A 98 15.65 -6.93 -5.05
CA VAL A 98 14.56 -6.74 -6.02
C VAL A 98 13.27 -6.34 -5.29
N ILE A 99 12.92 -7.03 -4.20
CA ILE A 99 11.74 -6.68 -3.37
C ILE A 99 11.83 -5.21 -2.92
N ARG A 100 12.95 -4.79 -2.36
CA ARG A 100 13.16 -3.40 -1.92
C ARG A 100 13.06 -2.39 -3.06
N THR A 101 13.57 -2.75 -4.24
CA THR A 101 13.46 -1.90 -5.43
C THR A 101 12.00 -1.74 -5.83
N LYS A 102 11.22 -2.83 -5.84
CA LYS A 102 9.78 -2.77 -6.13
C LYS A 102 9.00 -1.98 -5.08
N LEU A 103 9.36 -2.09 -3.79
CA LEU A 103 8.78 -1.24 -2.73
C LEU A 103 9.04 0.25 -2.98
N LEU A 104 10.25 0.61 -3.41
CA LEU A 104 10.58 2.00 -3.76
C LEU A 104 9.84 2.47 -5.01
N ALA A 105 9.78 1.65 -6.05
CA ALA A 105 9.04 1.96 -7.27
C ALA A 105 7.55 2.15 -6.99
N PHE A 106 6.97 1.28 -6.14
CA PHE A 106 5.61 1.43 -5.62
C PHE A 106 5.44 2.80 -4.95
N LEU A 107 6.27 3.14 -3.96
CA LEU A 107 6.11 4.41 -3.23
C LEU A 107 6.16 5.62 -4.14
N VAL A 108 7.05 5.63 -5.13
CA VAL A 108 7.16 6.74 -6.10
C VAL A 108 5.91 6.86 -6.96
N LEU A 109 5.36 5.73 -7.43
CA LEU A 109 4.18 5.70 -8.29
C LEU A 109 2.90 6.03 -7.53
N THR A 110 2.74 5.49 -6.32
CA THR A 110 1.48 5.55 -5.58
C THR A 110 1.30 6.84 -4.81
N THR A 111 2.38 7.42 -4.29
CA THR A 111 2.32 8.65 -3.48
C THR A 111 1.53 9.76 -4.18
N GLY A 112 1.78 10.01 -5.47
CA GLY A 112 1.08 11.04 -6.23
C GLY A 112 -0.41 10.73 -6.43
N ILE A 113 -0.71 9.52 -6.92
CA ILE A 113 -2.08 9.10 -7.25
C ILE A 113 -2.94 9.03 -5.98
N SER A 114 -2.42 8.40 -4.93
CA SER A 114 -3.09 8.25 -3.63
C SER A 114 -3.35 9.59 -2.96
N THR A 115 -2.36 10.50 -2.95
CA THR A 115 -2.54 11.85 -2.38
C THR A 115 -3.58 12.63 -3.16
N ALA A 116 -3.51 12.63 -4.50
CA ALA A 116 -4.48 13.32 -5.34
C ALA A 116 -5.90 12.79 -5.12
N PHE A 117 -6.06 11.48 -4.95
CA PHE A 117 -7.35 10.86 -4.67
C PHE A 117 -7.91 11.28 -3.31
N VAL A 118 -7.13 11.19 -2.23
CA VAL A 118 -7.58 11.57 -0.88
C VAL A 118 -7.95 13.05 -0.81
N VAL A 119 -7.15 13.92 -1.42
CA VAL A 119 -7.44 15.36 -1.51
C VAL A 119 -8.72 15.60 -2.32
N GLY A 120 -8.86 14.95 -3.47
CA GLY A 120 -10.04 15.07 -4.33
C GLY A 120 -11.33 14.65 -3.62
N VAL A 121 -11.34 13.49 -2.97
CA VAL A 121 -12.51 13.02 -2.23
C VAL A 121 -12.82 13.90 -1.02
N SER A 122 -11.79 14.37 -0.31
CA SER A 122 -11.99 15.30 0.82
C SER A 122 -12.61 16.63 0.37
N ALA A 123 -12.21 17.14 -0.81
CA ALA A 123 -12.80 18.34 -1.40
C ALA A 123 -14.27 18.11 -1.83
N LEU A 124 -14.56 16.97 -2.46
CA LEU A 124 -15.93 16.60 -2.87
C LEU A 124 -16.89 16.42 -1.69
N ASN A 125 -16.38 15.88 -0.57
CA ASN A 125 -17.17 15.68 0.65
C ASN A 125 -17.21 16.92 1.56
N ASN A 126 -16.45 17.97 1.24
CA ASN A 126 -16.29 19.20 2.02
C ASN A 126 -15.67 18.97 3.42
N ASP A 127 -14.83 17.93 3.57
CA ASP A 127 -14.19 17.50 4.82
C ASP A 127 -12.68 17.83 4.87
N LEU A 128 -12.29 18.94 4.24
CA LEU A 128 -10.89 19.39 4.17
C LEU A 128 -10.24 19.59 5.55
N ARG A 129 -11.04 19.78 6.61
CA ARG A 129 -10.56 19.87 7.99
C ARG A 129 -9.85 18.60 8.46
N LEU A 130 -10.23 17.42 7.97
CA LEU A 130 -9.64 16.14 8.40
C LEU A 130 -8.45 15.70 7.53
N LEU A 131 -8.08 16.50 6.54
CA LEU A 131 -7.04 16.17 5.57
C LEU A 131 -5.65 16.00 6.22
N TRP A 132 -5.36 16.80 7.25
CA TRP A 132 -4.11 16.70 8.02
C TRP A 132 -3.97 15.35 8.74
N LEU A 133 -5.07 14.67 9.05
CA LEU A 133 -5.09 13.35 9.68
C LEU A 133 -5.17 12.23 8.63
N ALA A 134 -5.94 12.46 7.56
CA ALA A 134 -6.12 11.51 6.47
C ALA A 134 -4.83 11.22 5.70
N LEU A 135 -3.99 12.23 5.47
CA LEU A 135 -2.74 12.06 4.73
C LEU A 135 -1.72 11.15 5.47
N PRO A 136 -1.37 11.40 6.75
CA PRO A 136 -0.53 10.47 7.51
C PRO A 136 -1.09 9.05 7.56
N VAL A 137 -2.41 8.91 7.75
CA VAL A 137 -3.08 7.61 7.75
C VAL A 137 -2.85 6.91 6.42
N MET A 138 -3.15 7.58 5.30
CA MET A 138 -2.93 7.05 3.96
C MET A 138 -1.48 6.61 3.73
N PHE A 139 -0.50 7.45 4.10
CA PHE A 139 0.91 7.11 3.87
C PHE A 139 1.35 5.90 4.67
N VAL A 140 1.03 5.87 5.97
CA VAL A 140 1.44 4.79 6.87
C VAL A 140 0.74 3.48 6.49
N THR A 141 -0.56 3.51 6.19
CA THR A 141 -1.30 2.31 5.79
C THR A 141 -0.83 1.79 4.44
N SER A 142 -0.57 2.66 3.44
CA SER A 142 0.00 2.25 2.15
C SER A 142 1.36 1.56 2.32
N VAL A 143 2.27 2.15 3.10
CA VAL A 143 3.60 1.55 3.34
C VAL A 143 3.47 0.24 4.11
N TYR A 144 2.63 0.19 5.15
CA TYR A 144 2.39 -1.02 5.92
C TYR A 144 1.86 -2.15 5.04
N MET A 145 0.78 -1.90 4.29
CA MET A 145 0.14 -2.91 3.45
C MET A 145 1.11 -3.48 2.41
N VAL A 146 1.90 -2.61 1.75
CA VAL A 146 2.83 -3.07 0.73
C VAL A 146 4.01 -3.86 1.33
N VAL A 147 4.56 -3.40 2.45
CA VAL A 147 5.67 -4.09 3.13
C VAL A 147 5.20 -5.42 3.74
N MET A 148 3.99 -5.45 4.30
CA MET A 148 3.38 -6.67 4.83
C MET A 148 3.12 -7.68 3.71
N THR A 149 2.55 -7.23 2.59
CA THR A 149 2.36 -8.09 1.41
C THR A 149 3.69 -8.62 0.89
N ALA A 150 4.70 -7.77 0.76
CA ALA A 150 6.05 -8.17 0.33
C ALA A 150 6.71 -9.15 1.31
N TYR A 151 6.51 -8.99 2.61
CA TYR A 151 7.02 -9.92 3.61
C TYR A 151 6.34 -11.29 3.51
N LEU A 152 5.02 -11.33 3.34
CA LEU A 152 4.25 -12.57 3.26
C LEU A 152 4.52 -13.32 1.94
N THR A 153 4.47 -12.62 0.81
CA THR A 153 4.42 -13.21 -0.54
C THR A 153 5.69 -13.05 -1.37
N GLY A 154 6.62 -12.19 -0.93
CA GLY A 154 7.86 -11.92 -1.65
C GLY A 154 7.60 -11.32 -3.02
N LEU A 155 8.19 -11.96 -4.06
CA LEU A 155 8.06 -11.57 -5.46
C LEU A 155 6.97 -12.35 -6.20
N ARG A 156 6.43 -13.43 -5.61
CA ARG A 156 5.41 -14.30 -6.20
C ARG A 156 4.03 -14.02 -5.60
N THR A 157 3.57 -12.78 -5.70
CA THR A 157 2.29 -12.33 -5.12
C THR A 157 1.11 -13.18 -5.57
N ASN A 158 1.02 -13.51 -6.86
CA ASN A 158 -0.09 -14.29 -7.39
C ASN A 158 -0.14 -15.68 -6.76
N SER A 159 0.96 -16.44 -6.75
CA SER A 159 0.95 -17.81 -6.21
C SER A 159 0.72 -17.87 -4.70
N PHE A 160 1.38 -17.01 -3.92
CA PHE A 160 1.29 -17.06 -2.47
C PHE A 160 -0.04 -16.53 -1.93
N LEU A 161 -0.73 -15.61 -2.62
CA LEU A 161 -2.07 -15.17 -2.20
C LEU A 161 -3.16 -16.23 -2.42
N PHE A 162 -2.91 -17.25 -3.25
CA PHE A 162 -3.81 -18.39 -3.41
C PHE A 162 -3.56 -19.52 -2.38
N ASP A 163 -2.46 -19.46 -1.62
CA ASP A 163 -2.26 -20.34 -0.48
C ASP A 163 -3.23 -19.94 0.64
N PRO A 164 -4.15 -20.83 1.08
CA PRO A 164 -5.13 -20.51 2.12
C PRO A 164 -4.51 -20.01 3.43
N ALA A 165 -3.32 -20.50 3.80
CA ALA A 165 -2.66 -20.11 5.05
C ALA A 165 -2.15 -18.67 4.96
N VAL A 166 -1.49 -18.32 3.86
CA VAL A 166 -0.98 -16.97 3.61
C VAL A 166 -2.13 -15.99 3.41
N LEU A 167 -3.18 -16.40 2.71
CA LEU A 167 -4.38 -15.59 2.53
C LEU A 167 -5.05 -15.29 3.88
N ALA A 168 -5.19 -16.29 4.76
CA ALA A 168 -5.77 -16.07 6.09
C ALA A 168 -4.93 -15.10 6.93
N GLN A 169 -3.61 -15.25 6.92
CA GLN A 169 -2.70 -14.32 7.60
C GLN A 169 -2.80 -12.91 7.02
N PHE A 170 -2.80 -12.79 5.69
CA PHE A 170 -2.98 -11.52 4.99
C PHE A 170 -4.31 -10.85 5.37
N SER A 171 -5.41 -11.59 5.34
CA SER A 171 -6.74 -11.09 5.70
C SER A 171 -6.77 -10.55 7.13
N VAL A 172 -6.26 -11.31 8.10
CA VAL A 172 -6.23 -10.86 9.50
C VAL A 172 -5.36 -9.62 9.68
N LEU A 173 -4.15 -9.62 9.12
CA LEU A 173 -3.19 -8.52 9.25
C LEU A 173 -3.63 -7.26 8.50
N ALA A 174 -4.34 -7.39 7.37
CA ALA A 174 -4.87 -6.26 6.61
C ALA A 174 -6.15 -5.71 7.26
N MET A 175 -7.10 -6.57 7.64
CA MET A 175 -8.40 -6.14 8.13
C MET A 175 -8.32 -5.54 9.54
N LEU A 176 -7.47 -6.05 10.43
CA LEU A 176 -7.41 -5.57 11.82
C LEU A 176 -7.11 -4.06 11.92
N PRO A 177 -6.05 -3.52 11.28
CA PRO A 177 -5.77 -2.10 11.29
C PRO A 177 -6.85 -1.27 10.60
N ASP A 178 -7.35 -1.73 9.45
CA ASP A 178 -8.34 -0.99 8.68
C ASP A 178 -9.68 -0.89 9.39
N LEU A 179 -10.12 -1.96 10.06
CA LEU A 179 -11.31 -1.94 10.90
C LEU A 179 -11.11 -1.01 12.09
N GLY A 180 -9.95 -1.07 12.75
CA GLY A 180 -9.60 -0.15 13.84
C GLY A 180 -9.67 1.32 13.41
N LEU A 181 -9.04 1.66 12.29
CA LEU A 181 -9.07 3.00 11.72
C LEU A 181 -10.48 3.42 11.30
N THR A 182 -11.26 2.51 10.72
CA THR A 182 -12.65 2.77 10.30
C THR A 182 -13.54 3.04 11.51
N ILE A 183 -13.46 2.24 12.57
CA ILE A 183 -14.23 2.44 13.80
C ILE A 183 -13.87 3.77 14.45
N LEU A 184 -12.56 4.05 14.58
CA LEU A 184 -12.08 5.33 15.10
C LEU A 184 -12.57 6.50 14.24
N SER A 185 -12.59 6.34 12.92
CA SER A 185 -13.07 7.36 11.99
C SER A 185 -14.51 7.82 12.30
N PHE A 186 -15.41 6.91 12.72
CA PHE A 186 -16.79 7.26 13.04
C PHE A 186 -16.95 7.99 14.39
N THR A 187 -15.94 7.92 15.26
CA THR A 187 -15.96 8.57 16.58
C THR A 187 -15.41 10.00 16.57
N VAL A 188 -14.83 10.43 15.45
CA VAL A 188 -14.13 11.73 15.30
C VAL A 188 -14.97 12.92 15.78
N ASP A 189 -16.26 12.96 15.45
CA ASP A 189 -17.10 14.12 15.72
C ASP A 189 -17.59 14.18 17.19
N ARG A 190 -17.56 13.05 17.90
CA ARG A 190 -18.01 12.98 19.30
C ARG A 190 -16.88 13.32 20.26
N GLU A 191 -15.69 12.76 20.04
CA GLU A 191 -14.58 12.82 20.98
C GLU A 191 -13.22 12.98 20.25
N PRO A 192 -12.91 14.18 19.72
CA PRO A 192 -11.79 14.37 18.80
C PRO A 192 -10.43 14.03 19.41
N VAL A 193 -10.22 14.28 20.71
CA VAL A 193 -8.95 14.00 21.39
C VAL A 193 -8.67 12.51 21.47
N TYR A 194 -9.66 11.71 21.88
CA TYR A 194 -9.52 10.25 21.97
C TYR A 194 -9.34 9.61 20.60
N THR A 195 -10.06 10.11 19.59
CA THR A 195 -9.93 9.59 18.22
C THR A 195 -8.57 9.90 17.62
N VAL A 196 -8.05 11.12 17.78
CA VAL A 196 -6.71 11.49 17.29
C VAL A 196 -5.63 10.68 18.01
N ALA A 197 -5.73 10.50 19.33
CA ALA A 197 -4.80 9.67 20.09
C ALA A 197 -4.85 8.20 19.67
N GLY A 198 -6.05 7.65 19.46
CA GLY A 198 -6.26 6.29 18.97
C GLY A 198 -5.67 6.08 17.57
N ILE A 199 -5.90 7.01 16.65
CA ILE A 199 -5.33 6.96 15.31
C ILE A 199 -3.81 7.05 15.41
N ALA A 200 -3.25 7.99 16.16
CA ALA A 200 -1.81 8.12 16.35
C ALA A 200 -1.18 6.84 16.91
N LEU A 201 -1.84 6.17 17.87
CA LEU A 201 -1.41 4.88 18.40
C LEU A 201 -1.41 3.80 17.32
N VAL A 202 -2.48 3.68 16.54
CA VAL A 202 -2.55 2.72 15.44
C VAL A 202 -1.45 2.99 14.42
N LEU A 203 -1.23 4.25 14.04
CA LEU A 203 -0.15 4.62 13.11
C LEU A 203 1.24 4.29 13.67
N ALA A 204 1.46 4.48 14.97
CA ALA A 204 2.71 4.12 15.62
C ALA A 204 2.94 2.60 15.61
N VAL A 205 1.89 1.81 15.91
CA VAL A 205 1.93 0.35 15.85
C VAL A 205 2.20 -0.13 14.42
N LEU A 206 1.51 0.45 13.43
CA LEU A 206 1.70 0.13 12.03
C LEU A 206 3.12 0.46 11.57
N ALA A 207 3.64 1.65 11.90
CA ALA A 207 5.00 2.04 11.56
C ALA A 207 6.04 1.12 12.21
N ALA A 208 5.86 0.75 13.48
CA ALA A 208 6.73 -0.21 14.16
C ALA A 208 6.68 -1.59 13.48
N ALA A 209 5.48 -2.08 13.17
CA ALA A 209 5.29 -3.34 12.44
C ALA A 209 5.95 -3.29 11.06
N THR A 210 5.78 -2.21 10.31
CA THR A 210 6.46 -1.98 9.03
C THR A 210 7.97 -2.09 9.16
N LEU A 211 8.57 -1.47 10.18
CA LEU A 211 10.03 -1.54 10.40
C LEU A 211 10.50 -2.96 10.71
N VAL A 212 9.75 -3.69 11.54
CA VAL A 212 10.04 -5.09 11.87
C VAL A 212 9.96 -5.97 10.62
N LEU A 213 8.87 -5.85 9.86
CA LEU A 213 8.66 -6.61 8.63
C LEU A 213 9.71 -6.28 7.57
N TYR A 214 10.03 -4.99 7.39
CA TYR A 214 11.04 -4.54 6.42
C TYR A 214 12.44 -5.09 6.72
N ARG A 215 12.83 -5.15 8.00
CA ARG A 215 14.08 -5.81 8.44
C ARG A 215 14.00 -7.33 8.26
N GLY A 216 12.84 -7.92 8.54
CA GLY A 216 12.58 -9.34 8.36
C GLY A 216 12.65 -9.84 6.91
N ILE A 217 12.49 -8.96 5.92
CA ILE A 217 12.61 -9.33 4.49
C ILE A 217 13.98 -9.94 4.18
N GLU A 218 15.07 -9.41 4.74
CA GLU A 218 16.41 -9.97 4.50
C GLU A 218 16.57 -11.37 5.08
N GLY A 219 16.10 -11.59 6.31
CA GLY A 219 16.20 -12.89 6.97
C GLY A 219 15.32 -13.96 6.32
N LYS A 220 14.09 -13.60 5.93
CA LYS A 220 13.13 -14.54 5.32
C LYS A 220 13.49 -14.87 3.87
N TRP A 221 13.78 -13.86 3.06
CA TRP A 221 13.95 -14.03 1.60
C TRP A 221 15.41 -14.07 1.15
N GLY A 222 16.38 -13.80 2.03
CA GLY A 222 17.80 -13.90 1.72
C GLY A 222 18.27 -15.27 1.23
N PRO A 223 17.78 -16.40 1.79
CA PRO A 223 18.19 -17.74 1.36
C PRO A 223 17.54 -18.24 0.05
N HIS A 224 16.50 -17.58 -0.45
CA HIS A 224 15.69 -18.11 -1.55
C HIS A 224 16.30 -17.75 -2.91
N ALA A 225 16.32 -18.73 -3.83
CA ALA A 225 16.68 -18.52 -5.24
C ALA A 225 15.47 -18.05 -6.06
N PHE A 226 15.70 -17.44 -7.23
CA PHE A 226 14.61 -16.98 -8.10
C PHE A 226 13.85 -18.14 -8.77
N THR A 227 14.48 -19.30 -8.91
CA THR A 227 14.01 -20.46 -9.68
C THR A 227 13.20 -21.49 -8.88
N GLU A 228 12.98 -21.29 -7.57
CA GLU A 228 12.16 -22.19 -6.72
C GLU A 228 10.74 -21.69 -6.53
#